data_AF-A0A1H8GB26-F1
#
_entry.id   AF-A0A1H8GB26-F1
#
_cell.length_a   1.000
_cell.length_b   1.000
_cell.length_c   1.000
_cell.angle_alpha   90.00
_cell.angle_beta   90.00
_cell.angle_gamma   90.00
#
_symmetry.space_group_name_H-M   'P 1'
#
loop_
_entity.id
_entity.type
_entity.pdbx_description
1 polymer ?
#
loop_
_entity_poly.entity_id
_entity_poly.type
_entity_poly.pdbx_seq_one_letter_code
_entity_poly.pdbx_strand_id
1 'polypeptide(L)'
;MTGPGGGCTVRRMLRRVAPGLAAVLVLALTACAQGPDDPGARTSNSPAPPDPGTGAASTAIQLVNLWRVSGAEGEGADTWLRLDVPEFQLWRDCGMIQGSWRATDTFFLASTYGASGECVTGSTLPRVVWLESVSEYRAVGDGWELRDSQGAVVATLTLDGGPDPIPTAAESFTEPPAITDRMREELRQPAPLPIGLTPATPENLAARWAPVGGTSDPHVVFDANGAWTGSDGCNGGQGRWAADGAGAFLATPGISTLVACEGTPVTSWVSQARWAVIDNGALRLLDANASELGRLGRD
;
A
#
# COMPACT_ATOMS: atom_id res chain seq x y z
N MET A 1 -6.44 -22.89 66.63
CA MET A 1 -7.03 -21.54 66.63
C MET A 1 -7.56 -21.25 65.23
N THR A 2 -8.88 -21.02 65.16
CA THR A 2 -9.61 -20.16 64.19
C THR A 2 -9.30 -20.27 62.68
N GLY A 3 -10.26 -20.81 61.89
CA GLY A 3 -10.42 -20.46 60.46
C GLY A 3 -11.13 -19.10 60.30
N PRO A 4 -11.89 -18.82 59.21
CA PRO A 4 -11.88 -19.33 57.83
C PRO A 4 -12.01 -18.18 56.77
N GLY A 5 -12.16 -18.50 55.48
CA GLY A 5 -12.76 -17.60 54.46
C GLY A 5 -11.93 -17.49 53.17
N GLY A 6 -12.48 -17.56 51.96
CA GLY A 6 -13.87 -17.69 51.53
C GLY A 6 -13.91 -18.17 50.07
N GLY A 7 -14.94 -18.94 49.75
CA GLY A 7 -15.24 -19.35 48.37
C GLY A 7 -15.85 -18.20 47.57
N CYS A 8 -15.66 -18.25 46.25
CA CYS A 8 -16.56 -17.58 45.33
C CYS A 8 -16.98 -18.57 44.24
N THR A 9 -18.24 -18.98 44.36
CA THR A 9 -18.98 -19.90 43.51
C THR A 9 -19.32 -19.20 42.19
N VAL A 10 -18.84 -19.69 41.06
CA VAL A 10 -19.29 -19.21 39.74
C VAL A 10 -20.68 -19.79 39.47
N ARG A 11 -21.70 -18.94 39.61
CA ARG A 11 -23.09 -19.23 39.22
C ARG A 11 -23.17 -19.38 37.70
N ARG A 12 -23.50 -20.60 37.24
CA ARG A 12 -24.01 -20.85 35.88
C ARG A 12 -25.32 -20.06 35.68
N MET A 13 -25.28 -19.02 34.84
CA MET A 13 -26.50 -18.43 34.29
C MET A 13 -26.99 -19.29 33.12
N LEU A 14 -28.07 -20.05 33.35
CA LEU A 14 -28.93 -20.50 32.27
C LEU A 14 -29.63 -19.28 31.66
N ARG A 15 -29.32 -18.94 30.42
CA ARG A 15 -30.20 -18.08 29.60
C ARG A 15 -31.20 -18.96 28.87
N ARG A 16 -32.47 -18.67 29.12
CA ARG A 16 -33.65 -19.30 28.55
C ARG A 16 -33.71 -19.02 27.04
N VAL A 17 -33.84 -20.10 26.26
CA VAL A 17 -34.28 -20.06 24.87
C VAL A 17 -35.80 -20.08 24.88
N ALA A 18 -36.43 -19.17 24.13
CA ALA A 18 -37.83 -19.28 23.72
C ALA A 18 -38.02 -18.58 22.35
N PRO A 19 -38.98 -19.05 21.53
CA PRO A 19 -38.84 -19.10 20.07
C PRO A 19 -39.83 -18.19 19.32
N GLY A 20 -39.56 -18.01 18.01
CA GLY A 20 -40.60 -17.92 16.99
C GLY A 20 -41.05 -16.52 16.58
N LEU A 21 -40.78 -16.19 15.30
CA LEU A 21 -41.81 -15.74 14.36
C LEU A 21 -41.27 -15.87 12.94
N ALA A 22 -41.73 -16.91 12.26
CA ALA A 22 -41.62 -17.08 10.82
C ALA A 22 -42.65 -16.18 10.15
N ALA A 23 -42.22 -15.37 9.18
CA ALA A 23 -43.11 -14.71 8.24
C ALA A 23 -42.78 -15.24 6.84
N VAL A 24 -43.67 -16.12 6.37
CA VAL A 24 -43.82 -16.54 4.98
C VAL A 24 -44.40 -15.35 4.22
N LEU A 25 -43.76 -14.93 3.12
CA LEU A 25 -44.43 -14.11 2.11
C LEU A 25 -44.28 -14.75 0.73
N VAL A 26 -45.43 -14.87 0.08
CA VAL A 26 -45.76 -15.68 -1.09
C VAL A 26 -45.31 -15.00 -2.39
N LEU A 27 -44.92 -15.84 -3.37
CA LEU A 27 -44.62 -15.48 -4.76
C LEU A 27 -45.75 -14.69 -5.44
N ALA A 28 -45.38 -13.68 -6.23
CA ALA A 28 -46.16 -13.22 -7.38
C ALA A 28 -45.35 -13.45 -8.66
N LEU A 29 -45.75 -14.48 -9.43
CA LEU A 29 -45.31 -14.71 -10.80
C LEU A 29 -45.94 -13.66 -11.71
N THR A 30 -45.12 -12.91 -12.45
CA THR A 30 -45.57 -12.23 -13.67
C THR A 30 -44.64 -12.63 -14.81
N ALA A 31 -45.16 -13.54 -15.64
CA ALA A 31 -44.62 -13.88 -16.94
C ALA A 31 -45.20 -12.92 -17.98
N CYS A 32 -44.37 -12.40 -18.87
CA CYS A 32 -44.79 -11.89 -20.17
C CYS A 32 -43.72 -12.18 -21.23
N ALA A 33 -44.12 -13.06 -22.16
CA ALA A 33 -43.80 -13.09 -23.59
C ALA A 33 -42.33 -13.28 -24.05
N GLN A 34 -42.04 -14.51 -24.45
CA GLN A 34 -41.05 -14.84 -25.47
C GLN A 34 -41.52 -14.30 -26.83
N GLY A 35 -40.70 -13.45 -27.47
CA GLY A 35 -40.81 -13.07 -28.87
C GLY A 35 -39.96 -13.99 -29.76
N PRO A 36 -40.30 -14.13 -31.05
CA PRO A 36 -39.88 -15.26 -31.89
C PRO A 36 -38.40 -15.23 -32.29
N ASP A 37 -37.84 -16.44 -32.43
CA ASP A 37 -36.51 -16.72 -32.95
C ASP A 37 -36.27 -16.05 -34.31
N ASP A 38 -35.30 -15.14 -34.38
CA ASP A 38 -34.75 -14.60 -35.62
C ASP A 38 -33.43 -15.33 -35.92
N PRO A 39 -33.36 -16.23 -36.93
CA PRO A 39 -32.12 -16.87 -37.34
C PRO A 39 -31.32 -15.90 -38.22
N GLY A 40 -30.78 -14.87 -37.56
CA GLY A 40 -30.07 -13.76 -38.20
C GLY A 40 -28.91 -13.23 -37.36
N ALA A 41 -28.29 -14.07 -36.53
CA ALA A 41 -27.07 -13.74 -35.81
C ALA A 41 -25.91 -13.56 -36.80
N ARG A 42 -25.78 -12.35 -37.36
CA ARG A 42 -24.50 -11.89 -37.90
C ARG A 42 -23.51 -11.87 -36.74
N THR A 43 -22.56 -12.79 -36.77
CA THR A 43 -21.34 -12.79 -35.98
C THR A 43 -20.63 -11.45 -36.19
N SER A 44 -20.85 -10.52 -35.27
CA SER A 44 -20.13 -9.26 -35.24
C SER A 44 -18.75 -9.54 -34.65
N ASN A 45 -17.80 -9.94 -35.51
CA ASN A 45 -16.37 -10.04 -35.20
C ASN A 45 -15.74 -8.63 -35.17
N SER A 46 -16.36 -7.70 -34.44
CA SER A 46 -15.71 -6.44 -34.10
C SER A 46 -14.95 -6.64 -32.80
N PRO A 47 -13.64 -6.31 -32.72
CA PRO A 47 -12.96 -6.24 -31.45
C PRO A 47 -13.76 -5.30 -30.54
N ALA A 48 -14.02 -5.72 -29.30
CA ALA A 48 -14.52 -4.79 -28.30
C ALA A 48 -13.55 -3.58 -28.25
N PRO A 49 -14.06 -2.34 -28.26
CA PRO A 49 -13.18 -1.19 -28.06
C PRO A 49 -12.40 -1.38 -26.75
N PRO A 50 -11.12 -0.98 -26.67
CA PRO A 50 -10.36 -1.05 -25.43
C PRO A 50 -11.15 -0.33 -24.34
N ASP A 51 -11.29 -1.00 -23.19
CA ASP A 51 -11.99 -0.46 -22.04
C ASP A 51 -11.33 0.88 -21.65
N PRO A 52 -12.05 2.01 -21.68
CA PRO A 52 -11.45 3.28 -21.36
C PRO A 52 -11.12 3.30 -19.86
N GLY A 53 -9.86 3.05 -19.52
CA GLY A 53 -9.29 3.49 -18.25
C GLY A 53 -8.80 2.43 -17.26
N THR A 54 -8.67 1.15 -17.65
CA THR A 54 -7.93 0.21 -16.79
C THR A 54 -6.44 0.27 -17.14
N GLY A 55 -5.60 0.56 -16.14
CA GLY A 55 -4.17 0.66 -16.34
C GLY A 55 -3.49 -0.67 -16.74
N ALA A 56 -2.25 -0.59 -17.24
CA ALA A 56 -1.55 -1.76 -17.77
C ALA A 56 -0.98 -2.67 -16.66
N ALA A 57 -0.82 -3.96 -16.96
CA ALA A 57 -0.07 -4.86 -16.09
C ALA A 57 1.37 -4.34 -15.88
N SER A 58 1.87 -4.47 -14.66
CA SER A 58 3.16 -3.90 -14.24
C SER A 58 4.26 -4.96 -14.16
N THR A 59 5.47 -4.60 -14.58
CA THR A 59 6.65 -5.45 -14.39
C THR A 59 7.08 -5.52 -12.92
N ALA A 60 6.63 -4.58 -12.08
CA ALA A 60 6.89 -4.59 -10.65
C ALA A 60 6.40 -5.85 -9.94
N ILE A 61 5.42 -6.57 -10.51
CA ILE A 61 4.98 -7.86 -9.95
C ILE A 61 6.13 -8.88 -9.85
N GLN A 62 7.16 -8.74 -10.68
CA GLN A 62 8.35 -9.59 -10.67
C GLN A 62 9.31 -9.26 -9.51
N LEU A 63 9.14 -8.12 -8.82
CA LEU A 63 9.84 -7.84 -7.56
C LEU A 63 9.29 -8.70 -6.41
N VAL A 64 8.06 -9.23 -6.52
CA VAL A 64 7.46 -10.05 -5.46
C VAL A 64 8.19 -11.39 -5.36
N ASN A 65 9.06 -11.51 -4.37
CA ASN A 65 9.87 -12.70 -4.11
C ASN A 65 10.54 -12.63 -2.73
N LEU A 66 11.33 -13.66 -2.43
CA LEU A 66 12.34 -13.65 -1.38
C LEU A 66 13.73 -13.51 -2.02
N TRP A 67 14.40 -12.40 -1.75
CA TRP A 67 15.66 -12.03 -2.40
C TRP A 67 16.83 -12.08 -1.43
N ARG A 68 17.95 -12.65 -1.86
CA ARG A 68 19.24 -12.44 -1.18
C ARG A 68 19.76 -11.04 -1.52
N VAL A 69 20.12 -10.26 -0.50
CA VAL A 69 20.63 -8.89 -0.63
C VAL A 69 22.16 -8.90 -0.63
N SER A 70 22.76 -8.12 -1.51
CA SER A 70 24.22 -7.92 -1.55
C SER A 70 24.57 -6.48 -1.96
N GLY A 71 25.77 -6.04 -1.60
CA GLY A 71 26.28 -4.70 -1.94
C GLY A 71 25.63 -3.55 -1.16
N ALA A 72 24.68 -3.85 -0.28
CA ALA A 72 24.00 -2.86 0.56
C ALA A 72 24.86 -2.47 1.77
N GLU A 73 24.99 -1.17 2.01
CA GLU A 73 25.74 -0.65 3.15
C GLU A 73 25.12 -1.12 4.48
N GLY A 74 25.95 -1.73 5.32
CA GLY A 74 25.55 -2.24 6.64
C GLY A 74 24.90 -3.62 6.63
N GLU A 75 24.74 -4.27 5.47
CA GLU A 75 24.20 -5.63 5.38
C GLU A 75 25.28 -6.70 5.40
N GLY A 76 24.99 -7.79 6.12
CA GLY A 76 25.82 -8.99 6.15
C GLY A 76 25.59 -9.86 4.93
N ALA A 77 26.37 -10.94 4.81
CA ALA A 77 26.14 -11.92 3.77
C ALA A 77 24.71 -12.46 3.88
N ASP A 78 24.27 -12.88 5.06
CA ASP A 78 23.00 -13.55 5.34
C ASP A 78 21.83 -12.57 5.55
N THR A 79 21.60 -11.73 4.54
CA THR A 79 20.50 -10.76 4.51
C THR A 79 19.50 -11.11 3.41
N TRP A 80 18.21 -11.22 3.77
CA TRP A 80 17.14 -11.49 2.81
C TRP A 80 16.05 -10.43 2.86
N LEU A 81 15.64 -9.96 1.69
CA LEU A 81 14.52 -9.05 1.51
C LEU A 81 13.35 -9.82 0.89
N ARG A 82 12.30 -10.05 1.68
CA ARG A 82 11.02 -10.56 1.21
C ARG A 82 10.15 -9.38 0.81
N LEU A 83 9.81 -9.27 -0.47
CA LEU A 83 8.89 -8.26 -1.00
C LEU A 83 7.51 -8.91 -1.21
N ASP A 84 6.60 -8.67 -0.29
CA ASP A 84 5.17 -9.00 -0.39
C ASP A 84 4.39 -7.73 -0.79
N VAL A 85 3.11 -7.77 -1.15
CA VAL A 85 2.39 -6.52 -1.47
C VAL A 85 1.32 -6.24 -0.40
N PRO A 86 1.34 -5.06 0.24
CA PRO A 86 2.23 -3.90 0.05
C PRO A 86 3.45 -3.87 0.99
N GLU A 87 3.78 -4.97 1.65
CA GLU A 87 4.73 -5.01 2.78
C GLU A 87 6.06 -5.67 2.41
N PHE A 88 7.16 -5.20 2.98
CA PHE A 88 8.43 -5.91 2.93
C PHE A 88 8.84 -6.41 4.30
N GLN A 89 9.70 -7.42 4.29
CA GLN A 89 10.42 -7.92 5.46
C GLN A 89 11.90 -8.02 5.10
N LEU A 90 12.76 -7.38 5.89
CA LEU A 90 14.21 -7.51 5.81
C LEU A 90 14.70 -8.36 6.97
N TRP A 91 15.23 -9.54 6.64
CA TRP A 91 15.78 -10.53 7.56
C TRP A 91 17.27 -10.28 7.73
N ARG A 92 17.70 -10.18 8.99
CA ARG A 92 19.09 -9.99 9.41
C ARG A 92 19.37 -10.89 10.63
N ASP A 93 20.63 -10.98 11.02
CA ASP A 93 21.04 -11.70 12.24
C ASP A 93 20.35 -11.19 13.52
N CYS A 94 19.94 -9.92 13.54
CA CYS A 94 19.25 -9.31 14.68
C CYS A 94 17.75 -9.68 14.74
N GLY A 95 17.18 -10.28 13.70
CA GLY A 95 15.73 -10.49 13.57
C GLY A 95 15.19 -9.91 12.27
N MET A 96 13.99 -9.31 12.32
CA MET A 96 13.28 -8.86 11.13
C MET A 96 12.90 -7.39 11.24
N ILE A 97 13.10 -6.64 10.16
CA ILE A 97 12.59 -5.28 9.98
C ILE A 97 11.42 -5.34 8.99
N GLN A 98 10.35 -4.60 9.27
CA GLN A 98 9.13 -4.59 8.47
C GLN A 98 8.82 -3.18 7.98
N GLY A 99 8.28 -3.10 6.78
CA GLY A 99 7.87 -1.84 6.21
C GLY A 99 6.91 -2.02 5.06
N SER A 100 6.56 -0.91 4.44
CA SER A 100 5.73 -0.89 3.23
C SER A 100 6.57 -0.45 2.04
N TRP A 101 6.21 -0.92 0.87
CA TRP A 101 6.80 -0.47 -0.39
C TRP A 101 5.76 -0.33 -1.49
N ARG A 102 6.13 0.42 -2.52
CA ARG A 102 5.37 0.59 -3.75
C ARG A 102 6.32 0.70 -4.92
N ALA A 103 5.81 0.39 -6.11
CA ALA A 103 6.57 0.57 -7.33
C ALA A 103 5.67 0.84 -8.54
N THR A 104 6.25 1.52 -9.53
CA THR A 104 5.83 1.45 -10.94
C THR A 104 6.79 0.50 -11.69
N ASP A 105 6.83 0.51 -13.02
CA ASP A 105 7.72 -0.38 -13.79
C ASP A 105 9.21 -0.09 -13.57
N THR A 106 9.54 1.13 -13.13
CA THR A 106 10.92 1.56 -12.88
C THR A 106 11.09 2.31 -11.58
N PHE A 107 10.01 2.87 -11.01
CA PHE A 107 10.07 3.69 -9.80
C PHE A 107 9.81 2.83 -8.56
N PHE A 108 10.53 3.05 -7.47
CA PHE A 108 10.38 2.30 -6.23
C PHE A 108 10.40 3.24 -5.03
N LEU A 109 9.61 2.89 -4.01
CA LEU A 109 9.60 3.59 -2.73
C LEU A 109 9.38 2.59 -1.60
N ALA A 110 10.19 2.67 -0.55
CA ALA A 110 10.01 1.89 0.68
C ALA A 110 10.10 2.77 1.93
N SER A 111 9.46 2.30 3.01
CA SER A 111 9.49 2.92 4.34
C SER A 111 9.38 1.86 5.43
N THR A 112 10.27 1.92 6.41
CA THR A 112 10.18 1.06 7.59
C THR A 112 9.11 1.55 8.57
N TYR A 113 8.38 0.63 9.21
CA TYR A 113 7.45 0.94 10.31
C TYR A 113 7.52 -0.03 11.50
N GLY A 114 8.24 -1.14 11.39
CA GLY A 114 8.29 -2.16 12.44
C GLY A 114 9.62 -2.90 12.47
N ALA A 115 9.92 -3.52 13.60
CA ALA A 115 11.04 -4.45 13.73
C ALA A 115 10.81 -5.42 14.91
N SER A 116 11.53 -6.54 14.91
CA SER A 116 11.47 -7.58 15.94
C SER A 116 12.86 -8.11 16.28
N GLY A 117 12.95 -8.85 17.38
CA GLY A 117 14.22 -9.38 17.89
C GLY A 117 15.15 -8.28 18.39
N GLU A 118 16.45 -8.54 18.27
CA GLU A 118 17.53 -7.61 18.62
C GLU A 118 17.67 -6.45 17.62
N CYS A 119 16.90 -6.44 16.53
CA CYS A 119 16.87 -5.28 15.63
C CYS A 119 16.22 -4.05 16.30
N VAL A 120 15.50 -4.23 17.41
CA VAL A 120 14.89 -3.13 18.17
C VAL A 120 15.89 -2.62 19.22
N THR A 121 16.60 -1.54 18.90
CA THR A 121 17.54 -0.90 19.82
C THR A 121 16.88 0.26 20.56
N GLY A 122 16.54 0.07 21.83
CA GLY A 122 15.94 1.10 22.67
C GLY A 122 14.51 1.44 22.23
N SER A 123 14.20 2.74 22.12
CA SER A 123 12.86 3.24 21.74
C SER A 123 12.76 3.67 20.29
N THR A 124 13.83 3.54 19.50
CA THR A 124 13.87 3.96 18.10
C THR A 124 13.74 2.76 17.18
N LEU A 125 12.80 2.84 16.23
CA LEU A 125 12.72 1.85 15.15
C LEU A 125 13.99 1.95 14.28
N PRO A 126 14.59 0.81 13.89
CA PRO A 126 15.73 0.82 12.98
C PRO A 126 15.27 1.35 11.62
N ARG A 127 16.10 2.16 10.97
CA ARG A 127 15.90 2.55 9.57
C ARG A 127 16.70 1.65 8.65
N VAL A 128 16.17 1.39 7.46
CA VAL A 128 16.89 0.70 6.37
C VAL A 128 17.30 1.74 5.34
N VAL A 129 18.35 2.51 5.65
CA VAL A 129 18.73 3.71 4.88
C VAL A 129 18.95 3.42 3.40
N TRP A 130 19.64 2.33 3.06
CA TRP A 130 19.87 1.96 1.66
C TRP A 130 18.59 1.59 0.91
N LEU A 131 17.62 0.95 1.58
CA LEU A 131 16.35 0.57 0.94
C LEU A 131 15.44 1.79 0.79
N GLU A 132 15.52 2.70 1.76
CA GLU A 132 14.84 3.99 1.74
C GLU A 132 15.48 4.97 0.75
N SER A 133 16.73 4.80 0.33
CA SER A 133 17.32 5.65 -0.72
C SER A 133 16.96 5.20 -2.13
N VAL A 134 16.44 3.98 -2.31
CA VAL A 134 16.06 3.45 -3.62
C VAL A 134 14.96 4.33 -4.23
N SER A 135 15.19 4.72 -5.48
CA SER A 135 14.21 5.41 -6.33
C SER A 135 13.96 4.67 -7.64
N GLU A 136 14.93 3.87 -8.10
CA GLU A 136 14.82 3.10 -9.34
C GLU A 136 15.28 1.66 -9.13
N TYR A 137 14.78 0.76 -9.97
CA TYR A 137 15.26 -0.61 -10.04
C TYR A 137 15.38 -1.09 -11.49
N ARG A 138 16.31 -2.03 -11.73
CA ARG A 138 16.57 -2.57 -13.07
C ARG A 138 16.83 -4.07 -13.02
N ALA A 139 16.22 -4.81 -13.96
CA ALA A 139 16.45 -6.23 -14.11
C ALA A 139 17.90 -6.52 -14.55
N VAL A 140 18.54 -7.47 -13.87
CA VAL A 140 19.89 -7.98 -14.20
C VAL A 140 19.90 -9.50 -13.97
N GLY A 141 20.02 -10.26 -15.05
CA GLY A 141 19.86 -11.72 -14.99
C GLY A 141 18.46 -12.09 -14.48
N ASP A 142 18.41 -12.98 -13.48
CA ASP A 142 17.18 -13.37 -12.78
C ASP A 142 16.91 -12.51 -11.52
N GLY A 143 17.64 -11.40 -11.35
CA GLY A 143 17.60 -10.53 -10.20
C GLY A 143 17.43 -9.05 -10.54
N TRP A 144 17.75 -8.20 -9.57
CA TRP A 144 17.53 -6.74 -9.67
C TRP A 144 18.70 -5.95 -9.11
N GLU A 145 19.05 -4.86 -9.77
CA GLU A 145 19.83 -3.78 -9.17
C GLU A 145 18.88 -2.71 -8.66
N LEU A 146 19.06 -2.29 -7.41
CA LEU A 146 18.34 -1.18 -6.79
C LEU A 146 19.23 0.05 -6.80
N ARG A 147 18.67 1.19 -7.18
CA ARG A 147 19.41 2.43 -7.45
C ARG A 147 18.83 3.63 -6.72
N ASP A 148 19.71 4.49 -6.24
CA ASP A 148 19.31 5.76 -5.65
C ASP A 148 18.93 6.81 -6.71
N SER A 149 18.57 8.02 -6.26
CA SER A 149 18.18 9.13 -7.14
C SER A 149 19.30 9.70 -8.01
N GLN A 150 20.55 9.32 -7.74
CA GLN A 150 21.72 9.65 -8.57
C GLN A 150 22.06 8.52 -9.56
N GLY A 151 21.28 7.43 -9.55
CA GLY A 151 21.49 6.25 -10.38
C GLY A 151 22.59 5.30 -9.85
N ALA A 152 23.14 5.56 -8.66
CA ALA A 152 24.13 4.68 -8.03
C ALA A 152 23.45 3.39 -7.55
N VAL A 153 24.09 2.24 -7.80
CA VAL A 153 23.59 0.95 -7.29
C VAL A 153 23.81 0.88 -5.79
N VAL A 154 22.74 0.76 -5.02
CA VAL A 154 22.76 0.68 -3.55
C VAL A 154 22.55 -0.74 -3.03
N ALA A 155 22.00 -1.64 -3.85
CA ALA A 155 21.86 -3.06 -3.53
C ALA A 155 21.66 -3.88 -4.79
N THR A 156 22.01 -5.16 -4.74
CA THR A 156 21.65 -6.17 -5.73
C THR A 156 20.84 -7.28 -5.08
N LEU A 157 19.74 -7.67 -5.73
CA LEU A 157 18.83 -8.74 -5.34
C LEU A 157 19.06 -9.96 -6.23
N THR A 158 19.24 -11.13 -5.63
CA THR A 158 19.43 -12.40 -6.36
C THR A 158 18.57 -13.51 -5.77
N LEU A 159 18.24 -14.51 -6.59
CA LEU A 159 17.56 -15.72 -6.15
C LEU A 159 18.59 -16.67 -5.52
N ASP A 160 18.72 -16.61 -4.20
CA ASP A 160 19.65 -17.46 -3.46
C ASP A 160 19.11 -17.83 -2.07
N GLY A 161 18.57 -19.04 -1.97
CA GLY A 161 18.08 -19.62 -0.72
C GLY A 161 17.01 -18.81 0.00
N GLY A 162 16.96 -18.96 1.32
CA GLY A 162 16.09 -18.23 2.23
C GLY A 162 16.73 -18.12 3.62
N PRO A 163 16.21 -17.24 4.49
CA PRO A 163 16.75 -17.06 5.82
C PRO A 163 16.49 -18.30 6.69
N ASP A 164 17.33 -18.47 7.71
CA ASP A 164 17.07 -19.46 8.74
C ASP A 164 15.76 -19.12 9.49
N PRO A 165 14.91 -20.11 9.80
CA PRO A 165 13.66 -19.85 10.50
C PRO A 165 13.88 -19.26 11.90
N ILE A 166 13.19 -18.16 12.20
CA ILE A 166 13.05 -17.65 13.56
C ILE A 166 11.91 -18.43 14.25
N PRO A 167 12.12 -19.10 15.40
CA PRO A 167 11.12 -19.98 16.02
C PRO A 167 9.75 -19.33 16.33
N THR A 168 9.71 -18.01 16.50
CA THR A 168 8.50 -17.24 16.78
C THR A 168 7.87 -16.62 15.54
N ALA A 169 8.55 -16.67 14.39
CA ALA A 169 8.03 -16.20 13.13
C ALA A 169 7.21 -17.30 12.44
N ALA A 170 6.30 -16.90 11.56
CA ALA A 170 5.58 -17.85 10.72
C ALA A 170 6.54 -18.50 9.72
N GLU A 171 6.43 -19.82 9.52
CA GLU A 171 7.25 -20.57 8.55
C GLU A 171 7.13 -20.01 7.13
N SER A 172 5.94 -19.51 6.76
CA SER A 172 5.70 -18.92 5.44
C SER A 172 6.52 -17.64 5.16
N PHE A 173 7.16 -17.05 6.16
CA PHE A 173 8.04 -15.89 5.93
C PHE A 173 9.43 -16.28 5.42
N THR A 174 9.83 -17.56 5.53
CA THR A 174 11.07 -18.05 4.92
C THR A 174 10.86 -18.54 3.49
N GLU A 175 9.67 -18.30 2.91
CA GLU A 175 9.30 -18.70 1.56
C GLU A 175 8.95 -17.47 0.69
N PRO A 176 9.17 -17.54 -0.63
CA PRO A 176 8.66 -16.55 -1.57
C PRO A 176 7.13 -16.35 -1.43
N PRO A 177 6.62 -15.11 -1.44
CA PRO A 177 5.18 -14.88 -1.45
C PRO A 177 4.51 -15.49 -2.67
N ALA A 178 3.33 -16.10 -2.48
CA ALA A 178 2.50 -16.55 -3.59
C ALA A 178 1.85 -15.34 -4.27
N ILE A 179 2.11 -15.17 -5.57
CA ILE A 179 1.55 -14.04 -6.35
C ILE A 179 0.04 -14.21 -6.53
N THR A 180 -0.74 -13.25 -6.02
CA THR A 180 -2.20 -13.21 -6.13
C THR A 180 -2.69 -12.11 -7.07
N ASP A 181 -3.96 -12.19 -7.50
CA ASP A 181 -4.58 -11.14 -8.32
C ASP A 181 -4.70 -9.80 -7.59
N ARG A 182 -4.86 -9.83 -6.27
CA ARG A 182 -4.82 -8.61 -5.45
C ARG A 182 -3.47 -7.90 -5.54
N MET A 183 -2.37 -8.64 -5.52
CA MET A 183 -1.03 -8.06 -5.67
C MET A 183 -0.84 -7.44 -7.06
N ARG A 184 -1.33 -8.12 -8.10
CA ARG A 184 -1.32 -7.61 -9.49
C ARG A 184 -2.15 -6.33 -9.64
N GLU A 185 -3.29 -6.25 -8.95
CA GLU A 185 -4.12 -5.06 -8.90
C GLU A 185 -3.40 -3.91 -8.19
N GLU A 186 -2.84 -4.15 -7.00
CA GLU A 186 -2.19 -3.10 -6.20
C GLU A 186 -0.97 -2.48 -6.90
N LEU A 187 -0.21 -3.29 -7.66
CA LEU A 187 0.97 -2.88 -8.44
C LEU A 187 0.68 -2.45 -9.88
N ARG A 188 -0.58 -2.52 -10.35
CA ARG A 188 -0.93 -2.16 -11.72
C ARG A 188 -0.47 -0.73 -12.05
N GLN A 189 0.03 -0.52 -13.27
CA GLN A 189 0.33 0.84 -13.73
C GLN A 189 -0.96 1.66 -13.72
N PRO A 190 -0.94 2.92 -13.28
CA PRO A 190 -2.15 3.73 -13.34
C PRO A 190 -2.55 4.02 -14.80
N ALA A 191 -3.83 4.28 -15.02
CA ALA A 191 -4.33 4.83 -16.27
C ALA A 191 -3.55 6.11 -16.63
N PRO A 192 -3.28 6.37 -17.92
CA PRO A 192 -2.53 7.55 -18.33
C PRO A 192 -3.13 8.85 -17.79
N LEU A 193 -2.26 9.78 -17.40
CA LEU A 193 -2.69 11.09 -16.93
C LEU A 193 -3.49 11.83 -18.03
N PRO A 194 -4.64 12.43 -17.71
CA PRO A 194 -5.40 13.24 -18.67
C PRO A 194 -4.57 14.38 -19.28
N ILE A 195 -4.75 14.59 -20.57
CA ILE A 195 -4.07 15.66 -21.32
C ILE A 195 -4.45 17.03 -20.72
N GLY A 196 -3.46 17.92 -20.61
CA GLY A 196 -3.64 19.29 -20.14
C GLY A 196 -3.51 19.47 -18.63
N LEU A 197 -3.25 18.40 -17.88
CA LEU A 197 -2.83 18.50 -16.49
C LEU A 197 -1.31 18.69 -16.41
N THR A 198 -0.86 19.51 -15.46
CA THR A 198 0.57 19.73 -15.21
C THR A 198 1.05 18.74 -14.15
N PRO A 199 1.95 17.81 -14.48
CA PRO A 199 2.57 16.93 -13.48
C PRO A 199 3.18 17.70 -12.32
N ALA A 200 3.00 17.17 -11.11
CA ALA A 200 3.71 17.67 -9.96
C ALA A 200 5.18 17.19 -9.98
N THR A 201 6.09 18.01 -9.48
CA THR A 201 7.50 17.69 -9.30
C THR A 201 7.81 17.62 -7.81
N PRO A 202 8.87 16.93 -7.37
CA PRO A 202 9.24 16.92 -5.96
C PRO A 202 9.37 18.32 -5.35
N GLU A 203 9.93 19.27 -6.09
CA GLU A 203 10.13 20.65 -5.61
C GLU A 203 8.83 21.40 -5.41
N ASN A 204 7.84 21.20 -6.28
CA ASN A 204 6.56 21.89 -6.15
C ASN A 204 5.62 21.19 -5.16
N LEU A 205 5.77 19.88 -4.93
CA LEU A 205 5.03 19.14 -3.91
C LEU A 205 5.49 19.46 -2.50
N ALA A 206 6.78 19.74 -2.31
CA ALA A 206 7.37 20.00 -1.00
C ALA A 206 6.80 21.28 -0.34
N ALA A 207 5.68 21.11 0.37
CA ALA A 207 4.92 22.17 1.02
C ALA A 207 3.88 21.56 1.99
N ARG A 208 3.20 22.44 2.72
CA ARG A 208 1.94 22.12 3.40
C ARG A 208 0.77 22.33 2.44
N TRP A 209 -0.18 21.40 2.47
CA TRP A 209 -1.38 21.40 1.65
C TRP A 209 -2.59 21.09 2.51
N ALA A 210 -3.69 21.83 2.30
CA ALA A 210 -4.93 21.65 3.05
C ALA A 210 -6.17 21.73 2.14
N PRO A 211 -7.26 21.02 2.45
CA PRO A 211 -8.53 21.18 1.76
C PRO A 211 -9.02 22.62 1.85
N VAL A 212 -9.58 23.13 0.75
CA VAL A 212 -10.16 24.49 0.73
C VAL A 212 -11.44 24.49 1.58
N GLY A 213 -11.45 25.23 2.69
CA GLY A 213 -12.65 25.47 3.51
C GLY A 213 -13.00 24.38 4.54
N GLY A 214 -12.03 23.57 5.00
CA GLY A 214 -12.24 22.54 6.01
C GLY A 214 -12.27 23.04 7.46
N THR A 215 -12.97 22.32 8.33
CA THR A 215 -12.85 22.40 9.80
C THR A 215 -11.86 21.35 10.29
N SER A 216 -11.40 21.42 11.55
CA SER A 216 -10.51 20.41 12.20
C SER A 216 -9.08 20.27 11.64
N ASP A 217 -8.63 21.23 10.82
CA ASP A 217 -7.26 21.29 10.27
C ASP A 217 -6.76 20.00 9.55
N PRO A 218 -7.53 19.39 8.64
CA PRO A 218 -7.02 18.33 7.78
C PRO A 218 -5.94 18.87 6.86
N HIS A 219 -4.81 18.17 6.75
CA HIS A 219 -3.66 18.62 5.97
C HIS A 219 -2.70 17.48 5.64
N VAL A 220 -1.78 17.77 4.72
CA VAL A 220 -0.55 17.00 4.49
C VAL A 220 0.63 17.95 4.37
N VAL A 221 1.75 17.59 4.96
CA VAL A 221 3.06 18.20 4.76
C VAL A 221 3.92 17.20 4.01
N PHE A 222 4.39 17.59 2.83
CA PHE A 222 5.42 16.86 2.09
C PHE A 222 6.77 17.53 2.36
N ASP A 223 7.64 16.86 3.09
CA ASP A 223 9.01 17.32 3.31
C ASP A 223 9.88 17.03 2.10
N ALA A 224 10.79 17.95 1.78
CA ALA A 224 11.73 17.81 0.65
C ALA A 224 12.68 16.60 0.79
N ASN A 225 12.75 15.98 1.97
CA ASN A 225 13.52 14.75 2.20
C ASN A 225 12.73 13.46 1.84
N GLY A 226 11.52 13.59 1.29
CA GLY A 226 10.67 12.47 0.92
C GLY A 226 9.87 11.88 2.09
N ALA A 227 9.79 12.54 3.24
CA ALA A 227 8.84 12.20 4.31
C ALA A 227 7.53 12.96 4.11
N TRP A 228 6.41 12.37 4.52
CA TRP A 228 5.15 13.10 4.64
C TRP A 228 4.53 12.87 6.01
N THR A 229 3.84 13.89 6.50
CA THR A 229 2.95 13.82 7.67
C THR A 229 1.62 14.45 7.31
N GLY A 230 0.55 14.08 8.00
CA GLY A 230 -0.75 14.65 7.73
C GLY A 230 -1.77 14.33 8.81
N SER A 231 -2.93 14.95 8.67
CA SER A 231 -4.09 14.76 9.53
C SER A 231 -5.34 14.70 8.67
N ASP A 232 -6.25 13.80 8.97
CA ASP A 232 -7.63 13.86 8.45
C ASP A 232 -8.54 14.75 9.33
N GLY A 233 -8.01 15.30 10.42
CA GLY A 233 -8.71 16.06 11.46
C GLY A 233 -8.82 15.31 12.80
N CYS A 234 -8.63 13.98 12.79
CA CYS A 234 -8.75 13.14 13.99
C CYS A 234 -7.63 12.10 14.10
N ASN A 235 -7.14 11.63 12.97
CA ASN A 235 -6.05 10.67 12.86
C ASN A 235 -4.88 11.33 12.14
N GLY A 236 -3.71 11.14 12.74
CA GLY A 236 -2.45 11.40 12.06
C GLY A 236 -2.16 10.31 11.04
N GLY A 237 -1.48 10.70 9.96
CA GLY A 237 -0.83 9.81 9.02
C GLY A 237 0.58 10.29 8.77
N GLN A 238 1.46 9.36 8.43
CA GLN A 238 2.83 9.66 8.08
C GLN A 238 3.38 8.57 7.18
N GLY A 239 4.48 8.83 6.51
CA GLY A 239 5.17 7.85 5.69
C GLY A 239 6.22 8.50 4.82
N ARG A 240 6.50 7.87 3.70
CA ARG A 240 7.40 8.41 2.68
C ARG A 240 6.65 8.65 1.40
N TRP A 241 7.13 9.59 0.60
CA TRP A 241 6.59 9.92 -0.70
C TRP A 241 7.72 10.14 -1.70
N ALA A 242 7.40 9.93 -2.97
CA ALA A 242 8.28 10.27 -4.06
C ALA A 242 7.44 10.58 -5.32
N ALA A 243 7.96 11.46 -6.16
CA ALA A 243 7.39 11.76 -7.47
C ALA A 243 8.48 11.69 -8.54
N ASP A 244 8.15 11.18 -9.72
CA ASP A 244 9.09 11.00 -10.83
C ASP A 244 9.29 12.26 -11.69
N GLY A 245 8.55 13.34 -11.39
CA GLY A 245 8.53 14.59 -12.16
C GLY A 245 7.70 14.54 -13.45
N ALA A 246 7.27 13.36 -13.89
CA ALA A 246 6.25 13.14 -14.92
C ALA A 246 4.84 12.95 -14.33
N GLY A 247 4.75 12.95 -13.00
CA GLY A 247 3.51 13.02 -12.22
C GLY A 247 3.21 11.74 -11.48
N ALA A 248 3.94 10.64 -11.77
CA ALA A 248 3.74 9.40 -11.06
C ALA A 248 4.11 9.64 -9.59
N PHE A 249 3.22 9.24 -8.71
CA PHE A 249 3.31 9.53 -7.30
C PHE A 249 3.21 8.23 -6.51
N LEU A 250 4.20 7.99 -5.65
CA LEU A 250 4.18 6.91 -4.69
C LEU A 250 4.17 7.52 -3.29
N ALA A 251 3.32 6.98 -2.42
CA ALA A 251 3.39 7.22 -1.00
C ALA A 251 3.20 5.92 -0.23
N THR A 252 3.99 5.71 0.81
CA THR A 252 3.80 4.62 1.76
C THR A 252 2.88 5.06 2.88
N PRO A 253 1.95 4.20 3.34
CA PRO A 253 1.27 4.42 4.60
C PRO A 253 2.18 4.01 5.76
N GLY A 254 2.23 4.85 6.79
CA GLY A 254 2.75 4.52 8.10
C GLY A 254 1.64 4.08 9.06
N ILE A 255 2.02 3.82 10.31
CA ILE A 255 1.07 3.43 11.36
C ILE A 255 0.13 4.60 11.65
N SER A 256 -1.17 4.34 11.69
CA SER A 256 -2.19 5.30 12.10
C SER A 256 -3.14 4.70 13.13
N THR A 257 -3.75 5.55 13.95
CA THR A 257 -4.95 5.19 14.71
C THR A 257 -6.18 5.33 13.83
N LEU A 258 -7.24 4.57 14.11
CA LEU A 258 -8.51 4.65 13.39
C LEU A 258 -9.62 5.16 14.33
N VAL A 259 -9.73 6.47 14.44
CA VAL A 259 -10.82 7.19 15.10
C VAL A 259 -11.79 7.69 14.04
N ALA A 260 -13.06 7.30 14.14
CA ALA A 260 -14.07 7.75 13.18
C ALA A 260 -14.42 9.23 13.43
N CYS A 261 -14.38 10.05 12.38
CA CYS A 261 -14.89 11.43 12.42
C CYS A 261 -15.24 11.95 11.03
N GLU A 262 -15.90 13.12 10.98
CA GLU A 262 -16.32 13.80 9.73
C GLU A 262 -15.18 14.60 9.05
N GLY A 263 -13.93 14.26 9.37
CA GLY A 263 -12.75 14.88 8.81
C GLY A 263 -12.59 14.63 7.30
N THR A 264 -11.81 15.49 6.64
CA THR A 264 -11.47 15.27 5.22
C THR A 264 -10.36 14.21 5.14
N PRO A 265 -10.50 13.12 4.36
CA PRO A 265 -9.61 11.95 4.44
C PRO A 265 -8.28 12.16 3.68
N VAL A 266 -7.56 13.24 4.00
CA VAL A 266 -6.33 13.67 3.31
C VAL A 266 -5.25 12.58 3.37
N THR A 267 -5.04 11.96 4.53
CA THR A 267 -4.06 10.87 4.71
C THR A 267 -4.35 9.66 3.83
N SER A 268 -5.63 9.36 3.60
CA SER A 268 -6.11 8.31 2.72
C SER A 268 -5.90 8.66 1.24
N TRP A 269 -6.16 9.92 0.85
CA TRP A 269 -5.87 10.39 -0.51
C TRP A 269 -4.40 10.25 -0.85
N VAL A 270 -3.50 10.69 0.04
CA VAL A 270 -2.05 10.55 -0.12
C VAL A 270 -1.67 9.08 -0.28
N SER A 271 -2.19 8.22 0.59
CA SER A 271 -1.89 6.79 0.56
C SER A 271 -2.54 6.03 -0.61
N GLN A 272 -3.47 6.60 -1.37
CA GLN A 272 -4.10 5.94 -2.52
C GLN A 272 -3.65 6.52 -3.86
N ALA A 273 -3.13 7.73 -3.87
CA ALA A 273 -2.72 8.42 -5.07
C ALA A 273 -1.72 7.60 -5.89
N ARG A 274 -1.85 7.73 -7.21
CA ARG A 274 -0.92 7.24 -8.23
C ARG A 274 -0.41 8.37 -9.12
N TRP A 275 -1.18 9.46 -9.20
CA TRP A 275 -0.74 10.71 -9.82
C TRP A 275 -0.85 11.87 -8.85
N ALA A 276 0.11 12.78 -8.94
CA ALA A 276 0.04 14.10 -8.34
C ALA A 276 0.21 15.16 -9.44
N VAL A 277 -0.70 16.14 -9.47
CA VAL A 277 -0.68 17.23 -10.45
C VAL A 277 -0.91 18.58 -9.77
N ILE A 278 -0.36 19.64 -10.37
CA ILE A 278 -0.61 21.02 -9.97
C ILE A 278 -1.57 21.65 -10.98
N ASP A 279 -2.74 22.07 -10.50
CA ASP A 279 -3.79 22.69 -11.30
C ASP A 279 -4.16 24.03 -10.69
N ASN A 280 -3.82 25.13 -11.37
CA ASN A 280 -4.04 26.50 -10.90
C ASN A 280 -3.50 26.76 -9.48
N GLY A 281 -2.34 26.17 -9.15
CA GLY A 281 -1.70 26.31 -7.84
C GLY A 281 -2.25 25.39 -6.74
N ALA A 282 -3.27 24.58 -7.03
CA ALA A 282 -3.77 23.54 -6.15
C ALA A 282 -3.17 22.18 -6.50
N LEU A 283 -2.84 21.39 -5.48
CA LEU A 283 -2.49 19.98 -5.63
C LEU A 283 -3.76 19.17 -5.86
N ARG A 284 -3.76 18.31 -6.88
CA ARG A 284 -4.76 17.25 -7.05
C ARG A 284 -4.07 15.90 -6.98
N LEU A 285 -4.67 15.01 -6.20
CA LEU A 285 -4.26 13.62 -6.08
C LEU A 285 -5.25 12.77 -6.86
N LEU A 286 -4.75 11.89 -7.73
CA LEU A 286 -5.58 11.00 -8.55
C LEU A 286 -5.25 9.54 -8.25
N ASP A 287 -6.25 8.68 -8.33
CA ASP A 287 -6.12 7.24 -8.14
C ASP A 287 -5.54 6.51 -9.37
N ALA A 288 -5.53 5.17 -9.31
CA ALA A 288 -5.05 4.33 -10.39
C ALA A 288 -5.88 4.42 -11.68
N ASN A 289 -7.12 4.91 -11.63
CA ASN A 289 -7.96 5.14 -12.80
C ASN A 289 -7.90 6.60 -13.26
N ALA A 290 -6.93 7.37 -12.76
CA ALA A 290 -6.79 8.82 -12.95
C ALA A 290 -8.03 9.63 -12.50
N SER A 291 -8.83 9.08 -11.58
CA SER A 291 -9.96 9.77 -10.96
C SER A 291 -9.51 10.59 -9.76
N GLU A 292 -10.09 11.77 -9.56
CA GLU A 292 -9.70 12.67 -8.46
C GLU A 292 -10.07 12.09 -7.09
N LEU A 293 -9.06 11.87 -6.26
CA LEU A 293 -9.20 11.52 -4.85
C LEU A 293 -9.52 12.77 -4.03
N GLY A 294 -8.78 13.86 -4.30
CA GLY A 294 -8.97 15.12 -3.62
C GLY A 294 -8.13 16.26 -4.18
N ARG A 295 -8.48 17.47 -3.76
CA ARG A 295 -7.85 18.74 -4.15
C ARG A 295 -7.50 19.55 -2.92
N LEU A 296 -6.27 20.06 -2.89
CA LEU A 296 -5.68 20.75 -1.75
C LEU A 296 -5.07 22.08 -2.21
N GLY A 297 -5.36 23.16 -1.47
CA GLY A 297 -4.68 24.44 -1.62
C GLY A 297 -3.35 24.42 -0.88
N ARG A 298 -2.38 25.20 -1.38
CA ARG A 298 -1.13 25.44 -0.67
C ARG A 298 -1.38 26.37 0.52
N ASP A 299 -0.82 26.03 1.67
CA ASP A 299 -0.84 26.85 2.89
C ASP A 299 0.54 27.48 3.15
#